data_AF-A0A9J7L7G3-F1
#
_entry.id   AF-A0A9J7L7G3-F1
#
_cell.length_a   1.000
_cell.length_b   1.000
_cell.length_c   1.000
_cell.angle_alpha   90.00
_cell.angle_beta   90.00
_cell.angle_gamma   90.00
#
_symmetry.space_group_name_H-M   'P 1'
#
loop_
_entity.id
_entity.type
_entity.pdbx_description
1 polymer ?
#
loop_
_entity_poly.entity_id
_entity_poly.type
_entity_poly.pdbx_seq_one_letter_code
_entity_poly.pdbx_strand_id
1 'polypeptide(L)'
;MMNGSRIMEGYVPEYDATIVTRILDAGGTIKGKSMCEDLCMSADSFTSVTGPVLNAHDRTRSAGGSSSGSAALLALEQVDMATGGDQGGSVRIPAAWSGVVGLKATYGLVPYIGCVPIGITRDHVGPMARTVHDVALMLEVIAGYDNGLDPRQPANLTVPEYTKQLTGDLGGIRVGLLKEGFGSESAEADVDELVRAQAHRLTSAGAVVEDMSVPLHYPDASHIYSVVHEGSLETMKGNGLGVGWKGFHPTSMIDALIKGYRTRANDMPPTAKFNYLLYDCITTNYGNRFYAKGQNLSRMLTHAYNQALSRYDVIIMPTIPFKATKLPNKDISTSEICKMALNFGQMSNVCPFNLTGHPALSINAGFSQGLPVGMMIVGRHFDDATVLKVAHAFENIRDSKI
;
A
#
# COMPACT_ATOMS: atom_id res chain seq x y z
N MET A 1 -20.20 5.35 5.40
CA MET A 1 -19.07 4.80 4.61
C MET A 1 -19.39 3.38 4.20
N MET A 2 -18.82 2.88 3.10
CA MET A 2 -19.19 1.56 2.56
C MET A 2 -18.01 0.66 2.17
N ASN A 3 -16.76 1.13 2.29
CA ASN A 3 -15.58 0.32 1.93
C ASN A 3 -15.67 -0.34 0.55
N GLY A 4 -16.16 0.41 -0.45
CA GLY A 4 -16.39 -0.09 -1.81
C GLY A 4 -17.42 -1.22 -1.94
N SER A 5 -18.15 -1.57 -0.87
CA SER A 5 -18.88 -2.82 -0.73
C SER A 5 -20.34 -2.64 -0.34
N ARG A 6 -21.22 -3.51 -0.83
CA ARG A 6 -22.60 -3.65 -0.33
C ARG A 6 -22.65 -4.15 1.12
N ILE A 7 -21.60 -4.82 1.59
CA ILE A 7 -21.51 -5.33 2.98
C ILE A 7 -21.58 -4.20 4.00
N MET A 8 -20.98 -3.04 3.70
CA MET A 8 -20.92 -1.89 4.60
C MET A 8 -21.81 -0.74 4.12
N GLU A 9 -22.63 -0.94 3.10
CA GLU A 9 -23.51 0.12 2.57
C GLU A 9 -24.48 0.64 3.64
N GLY A 10 -24.55 1.97 3.76
CA GLY A 10 -25.40 2.65 4.73
C GLY A 10 -24.84 2.73 6.16
N TYR A 11 -23.67 2.15 6.44
CA TYR A 11 -23.03 2.30 7.75
C TYR A 11 -22.57 3.75 8.00
N VAL A 12 -22.96 4.32 9.13
CA VAL A 12 -22.48 5.64 9.61
C VAL A 12 -21.67 5.40 10.88
N PRO A 13 -20.34 5.65 10.87
CA PRO A 13 -19.50 5.49 12.06
C PRO A 13 -19.90 6.45 13.18
N GLU A 14 -19.76 5.99 14.43
CA GLU A 14 -20.07 6.78 15.64
C GLU A 14 -18.89 7.64 16.12
N TYR A 15 -17.71 7.42 15.57
CA TYR A 15 -16.46 8.08 15.95
C TYR A 15 -15.57 8.30 14.73
N ASP A 16 -14.70 9.30 14.81
CA ASP A 16 -13.66 9.54 13.80
C ASP A 16 -12.47 8.58 13.99
N ALA A 17 -11.87 8.15 12.89
CA ALA A 17 -10.58 7.45 12.95
C ALA A 17 -9.51 8.35 13.58
N THR A 18 -8.53 7.78 14.29
CA THR A 18 -7.47 8.56 14.96
C THR A 18 -6.77 9.52 14.00
N ILE A 19 -6.50 9.06 12.76
CA ILE A 19 -5.87 9.89 11.73
C ILE A 19 -6.77 11.06 11.30
N VAL A 20 -8.10 10.88 11.28
CA VAL A 20 -9.07 11.92 10.91
C VAL A 20 -9.11 13.00 11.99
N THR A 21 -9.17 12.59 13.27
CA THR A 21 -9.08 13.52 14.40
C THR A 21 -7.78 14.33 14.34
N ARG A 22 -6.63 13.67 14.12
CA ARG A 22 -5.33 14.36 14.00
C ARG A 22 -5.30 15.38 12.85
N ILE A 23 -5.87 15.04 11.70
CA ILE A 23 -5.97 15.96 10.55
C ILE A 23 -6.81 17.19 10.91
N LEU A 24 -7.97 16.99 11.54
CA LEU A 24 -8.86 18.08 11.96
C LEU A 24 -8.20 18.98 13.02
N ASP A 25 -7.54 18.37 14.02
CA ASP A 25 -6.85 19.10 15.10
C ASP A 25 -5.66 19.92 14.56
N ALA A 26 -5.00 19.45 13.50
CA ALA A 26 -3.95 20.18 12.79
C ALA A 26 -4.49 21.27 11.84
N GLY A 27 -5.81 21.48 11.78
CA GLY A 27 -6.47 22.50 10.95
C GLY A 27 -6.84 22.05 9.54
N GLY A 28 -6.75 20.76 9.24
CA GLY A 28 -7.15 20.19 7.95
C GLY A 28 -8.68 20.20 7.76
N THR A 29 -9.13 20.29 6.50
CA THR A 29 -10.55 20.20 6.14
C THR A 29 -10.84 18.88 5.40
N ILE A 30 -11.76 18.07 5.93
CA ILE A 30 -12.17 16.81 5.29
C ILE A 30 -13.18 17.10 4.17
N LYS A 31 -12.76 16.89 2.91
CA LYS A 31 -13.62 17.11 1.72
C LYS A 31 -14.64 16.00 1.47
N GLY A 32 -14.39 14.80 1.96
CA GLY A 32 -15.28 13.66 1.76
C GLY A 32 -14.59 12.32 1.92
N LYS A 33 -15.23 11.26 1.40
CA LYS A 33 -14.69 9.90 1.38
C LYS A 33 -14.37 9.52 -0.06
N SER A 34 -13.13 9.15 -0.33
CA SER A 34 -12.73 8.63 -1.63
C SER A 34 -13.25 7.21 -1.83
N MET A 35 -13.44 6.85 -3.11
CA MET A 35 -13.73 5.48 -3.52
C MET A 35 -12.57 4.54 -3.18
N CYS A 36 -12.90 3.30 -2.81
CA CYS A 36 -11.95 2.20 -2.72
C CYS A 36 -12.57 0.94 -3.31
N GLU A 37 -11.72 -0.05 -3.55
CA GLU A 37 -12.13 -1.37 -4.03
C GLU A 37 -13.04 -2.10 -3.03
N ASP A 38 -13.81 -3.07 -3.52
CA ASP A 38 -14.78 -3.80 -2.69
C ASP A 38 -14.06 -4.60 -1.58
N LEU A 39 -14.32 -4.18 -0.33
CA LEU A 39 -13.61 -4.63 0.86
C LEU A 39 -12.08 -4.46 0.77
N CYS A 40 -11.60 -3.57 -0.10
CA CYS A 40 -10.19 -3.37 -0.42
C CYS A 40 -9.48 -4.65 -0.94
N MET A 41 -10.22 -5.62 -1.48
CA MET A 41 -9.71 -6.92 -1.95
C MET A 41 -9.39 -6.92 -3.45
N SER A 42 -8.66 -5.90 -3.92
CA SER A 42 -8.25 -5.76 -5.32
C SER A 42 -7.05 -4.81 -5.45
N ALA A 43 -6.11 -5.16 -6.32
CA ALA A 43 -5.02 -4.31 -6.77
C ALA A 43 -5.40 -3.47 -8.01
N ASP A 44 -6.55 -3.75 -8.62
CA ASP A 44 -7.10 -3.02 -9.76
C ASP A 44 -8.15 -2.00 -9.28
N SER A 45 -8.90 -1.34 -10.16
CA SER A 45 -9.81 -0.23 -9.82
C SER A 45 -11.23 -0.42 -10.38
N PHE A 46 -11.70 -1.66 -10.51
CA PHE A 46 -13.00 -1.98 -11.11
C PHE A 46 -13.94 -2.77 -10.20
N THR A 47 -13.53 -3.11 -8.98
CA THR A 47 -14.31 -4.02 -8.13
C THR A 47 -15.32 -3.29 -7.25
N SER A 48 -15.14 -2.00 -7.01
CA SER A 48 -16.06 -1.20 -6.18
C SER A 48 -17.51 -1.28 -6.69
N VAL A 49 -18.47 -1.49 -5.79
CA VAL A 49 -19.89 -1.66 -6.18
C VAL A 49 -20.54 -0.38 -6.72
N THR A 50 -19.89 0.76 -6.53
CA THR A 50 -20.26 2.08 -7.06
C THR A 50 -19.66 2.36 -8.45
N GLY A 51 -18.88 1.41 -9.00
CA GLY A 51 -18.31 1.45 -10.34
C GLY A 51 -16.80 1.62 -10.36
N PRO A 52 -16.18 1.46 -11.55
CA PRO A 52 -14.73 1.55 -11.69
C PRO A 52 -14.23 2.99 -11.50
N VAL A 53 -13.03 3.13 -10.94
CA VAL A 53 -12.28 4.38 -10.90
C VAL A 53 -11.36 4.42 -12.11
N LEU A 54 -11.52 5.45 -12.94
CA LEU A 54 -10.77 5.58 -14.19
C LEU A 54 -9.44 6.29 -13.94
N ASN A 55 -8.38 5.85 -14.60
CA ASN A 55 -7.10 6.55 -14.55
C ASN A 55 -7.21 7.95 -15.17
N ALA A 56 -6.62 8.96 -14.52
CA ALA A 56 -6.64 10.34 -14.99
C ALA A 56 -5.86 10.54 -16.30
N HIS A 57 -4.82 9.73 -16.56
CA HIS A 57 -3.97 9.81 -17.75
C HIS A 57 -4.54 9.03 -18.95
N ASP A 58 -5.35 7.99 -18.71
CA ASP A 58 -6.08 7.24 -19.74
C ASP A 58 -7.35 6.63 -19.13
N ARG A 59 -8.51 7.20 -19.46
CA ARG A 59 -9.81 6.81 -18.89
C ARG A 59 -10.25 5.39 -19.25
N THR A 60 -9.56 4.71 -20.16
CA THR A 60 -9.80 3.30 -20.50
C THR A 60 -9.02 2.33 -19.60
N ARG A 61 -8.19 2.85 -18.70
CA ARG A 61 -7.28 2.09 -17.86
C ARG A 61 -7.55 2.25 -16.38
N SER A 62 -7.00 1.30 -15.63
CA SER A 62 -7.07 1.23 -14.19
C SER A 62 -6.33 2.37 -13.52
N ALA A 63 -6.93 2.98 -12.50
CA ALA A 63 -6.25 3.86 -11.54
C ALA A 63 -5.41 3.09 -10.50
N GLY A 64 -5.47 1.75 -10.50
CA GLY A 64 -4.85 0.89 -9.48
C GLY A 64 -5.65 0.87 -8.17
N GLY A 65 -5.42 -0.10 -7.30
CA GLY A 65 -6.21 -0.31 -6.08
C GLY A 65 -5.41 -0.75 -4.85
N SER A 66 -6.01 -0.72 -3.66
CA SER A 66 -7.42 -0.42 -3.39
C SER A 66 -7.74 1.06 -3.17
N SER A 67 -6.74 1.91 -2.93
CA SER A 67 -6.93 3.37 -2.71
C SER A 67 -7.10 4.14 -4.04
N SER A 68 -7.85 3.55 -4.97
CA SER A 68 -8.03 4.01 -6.35
C SER A 68 -8.58 5.44 -6.42
N GLY A 69 -9.64 5.72 -5.66
CA GLY A 69 -10.26 7.03 -5.62
C GLY A 69 -9.36 8.10 -5.01
N SER A 70 -8.54 7.75 -4.01
CA SER A 70 -7.59 8.70 -3.40
C SER A 70 -6.56 9.17 -4.42
N ALA A 71 -5.95 8.25 -5.17
CA ALA A 71 -4.98 8.62 -6.20
C ALA A 71 -5.60 9.38 -7.37
N ALA A 72 -6.79 8.97 -7.83
CA ALA A 72 -7.49 9.63 -8.93
C ALA A 72 -7.88 11.08 -8.57
N LEU A 73 -8.36 11.33 -7.34
CA LEU A 73 -8.68 12.69 -6.89
C LEU A 73 -7.44 13.59 -6.82
N LEU A 74 -6.29 13.05 -6.41
CA LEU A 74 -5.02 13.77 -6.41
C LEU A 74 -4.54 14.10 -7.83
N ALA A 75 -4.58 13.11 -8.73
CA ALA A 75 -4.17 13.30 -10.12
C ALA A 75 -5.08 14.27 -10.89
N LEU A 76 -6.35 14.40 -10.48
CA LEU A 76 -7.31 15.36 -11.02
C LEU A 76 -7.34 16.70 -10.25
N GLU A 77 -6.42 16.90 -9.30
CA GLU A 77 -6.31 18.12 -8.48
C GLU A 77 -7.61 18.51 -7.75
N GLN A 78 -8.39 17.51 -7.33
CA GLN A 78 -9.65 17.72 -6.60
C GLN A 78 -9.45 17.86 -5.09
N VAL A 79 -8.30 17.40 -4.58
CA VAL A 79 -7.87 17.49 -3.17
C VAL A 79 -6.36 17.68 -3.10
N ASP A 80 -5.86 18.31 -2.03
CA ASP A 80 -4.43 18.54 -1.83
C ASP A 80 -3.69 17.29 -1.35
N MET A 81 -4.31 16.57 -0.41
CA MET A 81 -3.80 15.37 0.24
C MET A 81 -4.93 14.36 0.41
N ALA A 82 -4.59 13.08 0.39
CA ALA A 82 -5.50 11.99 0.66
C ALA A 82 -4.83 10.94 1.56
N THR A 83 -5.65 10.08 2.17
CA THR A 83 -5.18 8.89 2.87
C THR A 83 -5.55 7.65 2.08
N GLY A 84 -4.75 6.59 2.20
CA GLY A 84 -5.06 5.28 1.64
C GLY A 84 -4.68 4.14 2.60
N GLY A 85 -5.36 3.01 2.46
CA GLY A 85 -4.96 1.76 3.13
C GLY A 85 -3.94 1.00 2.27
N ASP A 86 -3.00 0.30 2.89
CA ASP A 86 -1.99 -0.50 2.19
C ASP A 86 -1.77 -1.85 2.89
N GLN A 87 -2.33 -2.91 2.30
CA GLN A 87 -2.24 -4.29 2.79
C GLN A 87 -1.28 -5.16 1.98
N GLY A 88 -1.13 -4.84 0.70
CA GLY A 88 -0.24 -5.52 -0.25
C GLY A 88 0.30 -4.58 -1.32
N GLY A 89 0.22 -3.26 -1.12
CA GLY A 89 0.55 -2.25 -2.12
C GLY A 89 -0.51 -1.17 -2.31
N SER A 90 -1.60 -1.18 -1.56
CA SER A 90 -2.82 -0.42 -1.90
C SER A 90 -2.74 1.10 -1.76
N VAL A 91 -1.65 1.67 -1.24
CA VAL A 91 -1.30 3.09 -1.38
C VAL A 91 -0.36 3.29 -2.57
N ARG A 92 0.67 2.44 -2.67
CA ARG A 92 1.77 2.59 -3.63
C ARG A 92 1.37 2.26 -5.06
N ILE A 93 0.52 1.24 -5.26
CA ILE A 93 0.01 0.83 -6.57
C ILE A 93 -0.75 1.96 -7.25
N PRO A 94 -1.83 2.51 -6.65
CA PRO A 94 -2.58 3.58 -7.28
C PRO A 94 -1.76 4.88 -7.38
N ALA A 95 -0.83 5.13 -6.46
CA ALA A 95 0.10 6.25 -6.59
C ALA A 95 0.98 6.13 -7.84
N ALA A 96 1.59 4.95 -8.07
CA ALA A 96 2.42 4.68 -9.24
C ALA A 96 1.66 4.86 -10.55
N TRP A 97 0.46 4.30 -10.67
CA TRP A 97 -0.33 4.37 -11.91
C TRP A 97 -1.03 5.71 -12.12
N SER A 98 -1.22 6.52 -11.08
CA SER A 98 -1.80 7.87 -11.20
C SER A 98 -0.74 8.97 -11.29
N GLY A 99 0.54 8.63 -11.12
CA GLY A 99 1.65 9.60 -11.18
C GLY A 99 1.71 10.53 -9.97
N VAL A 100 1.26 10.07 -8.80
CA VAL A 100 1.29 10.84 -7.53
C VAL A 100 2.24 10.16 -6.54
N VAL A 101 2.46 10.78 -5.37
CA VAL A 101 3.29 10.24 -4.31
C VAL A 101 2.41 9.49 -3.31
N GLY A 102 2.83 8.28 -2.92
CA GLY A 102 2.14 7.48 -1.91
C GLY A 102 3.12 6.78 -0.99
N LEU A 103 2.98 7.00 0.32
CA LEU A 103 3.83 6.38 1.34
C LEU A 103 3.05 5.33 2.13
N LYS A 104 3.50 4.08 2.08
CA LYS A 104 3.21 3.11 3.13
C LYS A 104 4.24 3.28 4.24
N ALA A 105 3.85 3.98 5.30
CA ALA A 105 4.69 4.20 6.47
C ALA A 105 5.17 2.89 7.11
N THR A 106 6.17 2.96 8.00
CA THR A 106 6.57 1.81 8.83
C THR A 106 5.37 1.19 9.54
N TYR A 107 5.30 -0.14 9.59
CA TYR A 107 4.24 -0.84 10.32
C TYR A 107 4.17 -0.38 11.78
N GLY A 108 2.99 0.04 12.22
CA GLY A 108 2.77 0.58 13.57
C GLY A 108 3.15 2.06 13.74
N LEU A 109 3.71 2.75 12.75
CA LEU A 109 4.00 4.19 12.87
C LEU A 109 2.72 5.03 12.89
N VAL A 110 1.79 4.74 11.96
CA VAL A 110 0.48 5.41 11.87
C VAL A 110 -0.59 4.48 12.46
N PRO A 111 -1.45 4.95 13.38
CA PRO A 111 -2.49 4.13 13.98
C PRO A 111 -3.56 3.76 12.95
N TYR A 112 -4.06 2.53 13.03
CA TYR A 112 -5.06 1.98 12.13
C TYR A 112 -6.50 2.07 12.69
N ILE A 113 -6.69 2.67 13.87
CA ILE A 113 -8.00 2.80 14.51
C ILE A 113 -8.97 3.62 13.67
N GLY A 114 -10.14 3.03 13.41
CA GLY A 114 -11.20 3.59 12.55
C GLY A 114 -11.13 3.15 11.09
N CYS A 115 -10.05 2.47 10.68
CA CYS A 115 -9.98 1.81 9.37
C CYS A 115 -10.58 0.40 9.44
N VAL A 116 -11.25 -0.05 8.37
CA VAL A 116 -11.75 -1.42 8.27
C VAL A 116 -10.54 -2.36 8.10
N PRO A 117 -10.34 -3.35 8.99
CA PRO A 117 -9.17 -4.23 8.90
C PRO A 117 -9.33 -5.33 7.86
N ILE A 118 -8.21 -5.78 7.32
CA ILE A 118 -8.10 -6.96 6.45
C ILE A 118 -7.20 -8.00 7.09
N GLY A 119 -6.08 -7.58 7.66
CA GLY A 119 -5.14 -8.48 8.31
C GLY A 119 -4.26 -7.73 9.29
N ILE A 120 -4.48 -7.97 10.57
CA ILE A 120 -3.88 -7.21 11.68
C ILE A 120 -2.36 -7.03 11.49
N THR A 121 -1.65 -8.08 11.07
CA THR A 121 -0.18 -8.08 10.93
C THR A 121 0.35 -7.34 9.70
N ARG A 122 -0.50 -6.76 8.86
CA ARG A 122 -0.11 -6.14 7.57
C ARG A 122 -0.92 -4.89 7.21
N ASP A 123 -1.93 -4.55 8.01
CA ASP A 123 -2.73 -3.35 7.81
C ASP A 123 -1.87 -2.10 8.04
N HIS A 124 -1.79 -1.25 7.02
CA HIS A 124 -1.19 0.08 7.11
C HIS A 124 -2.18 1.11 6.58
N VAL A 125 -2.10 2.32 7.11
CA VAL A 125 -2.69 3.50 6.50
C VAL A 125 -1.58 4.52 6.27
N GLY A 126 -1.64 5.23 5.15
CA GLY A 126 -0.55 6.08 4.70
C GLY A 126 -1.01 7.33 3.97
N PRO A 127 -0.18 8.39 3.96
CA PRO A 127 -0.46 9.61 3.24
C PRO A 127 -0.19 9.47 1.74
N MET A 128 -0.96 10.20 0.96
CA MET A 128 -0.85 10.35 -0.49
C MET A 128 -0.99 11.83 -0.85
N ALA A 129 -0.13 12.33 -1.74
CA ALA A 129 -0.21 13.70 -2.23
C ALA A 129 0.45 13.82 -3.60
N ARG A 130 0.42 15.01 -4.22
CA ARG A 130 1.13 15.27 -5.47
C ARG A 130 2.63 15.51 -5.28
N THR A 131 3.07 15.89 -4.07
CA THR A 131 4.47 16.18 -3.76
C THR A 131 4.96 15.34 -2.58
N VAL A 132 6.28 15.13 -2.50
CA VAL A 132 6.91 14.45 -1.35
C VAL A 132 6.78 15.31 -0.09
N HIS A 133 6.86 16.63 -0.24
CA HIS A 133 6.69 17.56 0.87
C HIS A 133 5.33 17.39 1.55
N ASP A 134 4.24 17.33 0.78
CA ASP A 134 2.90 17.19 1.34
C ASP A 134 2.67 15.81 1.95
N VAL A 135 3.28 14.76 1.38
CA VAL A 135 3.32 13.42 2.01
C VAL A 135 4.05 13.46 3.35
N ALA A 136 5.18 14.17 3.44
CA ALA A 136 5.92 14.33 4.69
C ALA A 136 5.14 15.13 5.73
N LEU A 137 4.53 16.25 5.33
CA LEU A 137 3.69 17.09 6.19
C LEU A 137 2.51 16.30 6.74
N MET A 138 1.81 15.55 5.88
CA MET A 138 0.71 14.71 6.32
C MET A 138 1.18 13.60 7.26
N LEU A 139 2.35 13.01 7.02
CA LEU A 139 2.93 11.99 7.91
C LEU A 139 3.23 12.56 9.31
N GLU A 140 3.78 13.77 9.41
CA GLU A 140 4.02 14.45 10.70
C GLU A 140 2.74 14.56 11.52
N VAL A 141 1.61 14.85 10.85
CA VAL A 141 0.31 15.00 11.49
C VAL A 141 -0.29 13.66 11.91
N ILE A 142 -0.25 12.64 11.04
CA ILE A 142 -0.99 11.38 11.30
C ILE A 142 -0.17 10.32 12.04
N ALA A 143 1.16 10.41 12.07
CA ALA A 143 2.02 9.43 12.74
C ALA A 143 1.99 9.57 14.28
N GLY A 144 2.43 8.52 14.97
CA GLY A 144 2.68 8.54 16.41
C GLY A 144 1.71 7.67 17.22
N TYR A 145 2.16 7.32 18.43
CA TYR A 145 1.42 6.46 19.35
C TYR A 145 0.05 7.05 19.72
N ASP A 146 -1.00 6.26 19.65
CA ASP A 146 -2.38 6.69 19.93
C ASP A 146 -2.83 6.40 21.36
N ASN A 147 -1.88 6.30 22.30
CA ASN A 147 -2.11 5.94 23.70
C ASN A 147 -2.65 4.52 23.89
N GLY A 148 -2.33 3.61 22.96
CA GLY A 148 -2.57 2.17 23.09
C GLY A 148 -3.95 1.74 22.63
N LEU A 149 -4.63 2.57 21.84
CA LEU A 149 -5.84 2.16 21.15
C LEU A 149 -5.48 1.14 20.06
N ASP A 150 -4.35 1.32 19.36
CA ASP A 150 -3.83 0.37 18.39
C ASP A 150 -2.62 -0.44 18.92
N PRO A 151 -2.78 -1.74 19.20
CA PRO A 151 -1.68 -2.60 19.65
C PRO A 151 -0.64 -2.91 18.56
N ARG A 152 -0.84 -2.47 17.32
CA ARG A 152 0.20 -2.54 16.27
C ARG A 152 1.36 -1.60 16.59
N GLN A 153 1.11 -0.55 17.37
CA GLN A 153 2.09 0.50 17.62
C GLN A 153 3.00 0.17 18.82
N PRO A 154 4.32 0.35 18.69
CA PRO A 154 5.18 0.36 19.86
C PRO A 154 4.89 1.60 20.72
N ALA A 155 4.99 1.46 22.05
CA ALA A 155 4.63 2.54 22.98
C ALA A 155 5.64 3.71 23.00
N ASN A 156 6.86 3.50 22.49
CA ASN A 156 7.97 4.46 22.50
C ASN A 156 8.20 5.12 21.13
N LEU A 157 7.16 5.24 20.30
CA LEU A 157 7.26 5.94 19.02
C LEU A 157 7.65 7.40 19.20
N THR A 158 8.57 7.85 18.37
CA THR A 158 8.92 9.26 18.20
C THR A 158 8.58 9.68 16.79
N VAL A 159 7.86 10.79 16.64
CA VAL A 159 7.55 11.38 15.33
C VAL A 159 8.53 12.54 15.11
N PRO A 160 9.47 12.41 14.17
CA PRO A 160 10.34 13.52 13.82
C PRO A 160 9.61 14.55 12.95
N GLU A 161 10.20 15.74 12.87
CA GLU A 161 9.78 16.77 11.89
C GLU A 161 10.31 16.37 10.50
N TYR A 162 9.59 15.48 9.81
CA TYR A 162 9.92 14.97 8.48
C TYR A 162 10.17 16.07 7.44
N THR A 163 9.35 17.13 7.42
CA THR A 163 9.44 18.26 6.50
C THR A 163 10.77 19.01 6.61
N LYS A 164 11.29 19.16 7.83
CA LYS A 164 12.59 19.80 8.09
C LYS A 164 13.79 18.96 7.63
N GLN A 165 13.59 17.68 7.32
CA GLN A 165 14.66 16.80 6.85
C GLN A 165 14.78 16.76 5.32
N LEU A 166 13.86 17.41 4.60
CA LEU A 166 13.80 17.46 3.14
C LEU A 166 14.81 18.47 2.58
N THR A 167 16.10 18.18 2.76
CA THR A 167 17.21 19.07 2.36
C THR A 167 17.60 18.95 0.89
N GLY A 168 17.26 17.83 0.23
CA GLY A 168 17.65 17.54 -1.15
C GLY A 168 19.09 17.05 -1.33
N ASP A 169 19.95 17.16 -0.31
CA ASP A 169 21.34 16.70 -0.34
C ASP A 169 21.46 15.23 0.07
N LEU A 170 21.96 14.38 -0.82
CA LEU A 170 22.17 12.96 -0.59
C LEU A 170 23.65 12.57 -0.41
N GLY A 171 24.52 13.53 -0.08
CA GLY A 171 25.91 13.25 0.26
C GLY A 171 26.03 12.11 1.28
N GLY A 172 26.74 11.05 0.90
CA GLY A 172 26.99 9.88 1.74
C GLY A 172 25.85 8.84 1.79
N ILE A 173 24.71 9.09 1.14
CA ILE A 173 23.60 8.12 1.05
C ILE A 173 23.95 7.02 0.05
N ARG A 174 23.80 5.76 0.48
CA ARG A 174 23.97 4.57 -0.34
C ARG A 174 22.63 4.02 -0.78
N VAL A 175 22.39 4.03 -2.08
CA VAL A 175 21.18 3.53 -2.73
C VAL A 175 21.48 2.18 -3.35
N GLY A 176 20.72 1.16 -2.95
CA GLY A 176 20.80 -0.17 -3.55
C GLY A 176 19.70 -0.39 -4.59
N LEU A 177 20.04 -0.60 -5.85
CA LEU A 177 19.10 -1.07 -6.87
C LEU A 177 18.88 -2.57 -6.71
N LEU A 178 17.67 -2.98 -6.31
CA LEU A 178 17.40 -4.39 -6.03
C LEU A 178 17.25 -5.18 -7.33
N LYS A 179 18.24 -6.02 -7.66
CA LYS A 179 18.24 -6.83 -8.88
C LYS A 179 16.95 -7.61 -9.08
N GLU A 180 16.48 -8.28 -8.02
CA GLU A 180 15.27 -9.11 -8.04
C GLU A 180 13.98 -8.30 -8.23
N GLY A 181 14.01 -6.97 -8.05
CA GLY A 181 12.86 -6.10 -8.31
C GLY A 181 12.68 -5.71 -9.78
N PHE A 182 13.62 -6.09 -10.66
CA PHE A 182 13.57 -5.87 -12.11
C PHE A 182 13.52 -7.21 -12.85
N GLY A 183 13.06 -7.19 -14.10
CA GLY A 183 13.12 -8.34 -14.99
C GLY A 183 12.22 -9.51 -14.59
N SER A 184 11.14 -9.23 -13.85
CA SER A 184 10.11 -10.23 -13.56
C SER A 184 9.44 -10.73 -14.86
N GLU A 185 8.79 -11.89 -14.83
CA GLU A 185 8.15 -12.46 -16.03
C GLU A 185 7.09 -11.53 -16.65
N SER A 186 6.40 -10.75 -15.81
CA SER A 186 5.40 -9.78 -16.23
C SER A 186 5.96 -8.37 -16.51
N ALA A 187 7.28 -8.17 -16.41
CA ALA A 187 7.86 -6.84 -16.55
C ALA A 187 7.84 -6.34 -17.99
N GLU A 188 7.45 -5.09 -18.16
CA GLU A 188 7.68 -4.34 -19.39
C GLU A 188 9.08 -3.72 -19.33
N ALA A 189 9.94 -4.03 -20.31
CA ALA A 189 11.33 -3.60 -20.30
C ALA A 189 11.50 -2.06 -20.19
N ASP A 190 10.60 -1.30 -20.82
CA ASP A 190 10.63 0.16 -20.78
C ASP A 190 10.33 0.74 -19.39
N VAL A 191 9.57 0.04 -18.56
CA VAL A 191 9.33 0.41 -17.15
C VAL A 191 10.59 0.20 -16.33
N ASP A 192 11.22 -0.97 -16.47
CA ASP A 192 12.44 -1.32 -15.75
C ASP A 192 13.61 -0.40 -16.13
N GLU A 193 13.78 -0.15 -17.43
CA GLU A 193 14.80 0.76 -17.97
C GLU A 193 14.60 2.19 -17.47
N LEU A 194 13.36 2.70 -17.50
CA LEU A 194 13.05 4.04 -17.01
C LEU A 194 13.37 4.17 -15.53
N VAL A 195 12.91 3.25 -14.68
CA VAL A 195 13.16 3.32 -13.23
C VAL A 195 14.65 3.22 -12.93
N ARG A 196 15.38 2.32 -13.60
CA ARG A 196 16.84 2.19 -13.43
C ARG A 196 17.56 3.49 -13.82
N ALA A 197 17.21 4.08 -14.97
CA ALA A 197 17.80 5.34 -15.42
C ALA A 197 17.53 6.48 -14.43
N GLN A 198 16.30 6.58 -13.93
CA GLN A 198 15.89 7.63 -12.99
C GLN A 198 16.54 7.46 -11.62
N ALA A 199 16.68 6.23 -11.13
CA ALA A 199 17.39 5.96 -9.89
C ALA A 199 18.88 6.37 -9.97
N HIS A 200 19.54 6.16 -11.11
CA HIS A 200 20.92 6.62 -11.31
C HIS A 200 21.08 8.15 -11.30
N ARG A 201 20.02 8.93 -11.57
CA ARG A 201 20.08 10.41 -11.45
C ARG A 201 20.38 10.88 -10.03
N LEU A 202 20.07 10.07 -9.01
CA LEU A 202 20.36 10.39 -7.61
C LEU A 202 21.86 10.63 -7.36
N THR A 203 22.75 10.13 -8.24
CA THR A 203 24.19 10.44 -8.20
C THR A 203 24.48 11.94 -8.35
N SER A 204 23.65 12.68 -9.09
CA SER A 204 23.78 14.14 -9.22
C SER A 204 23.44 14.90 -7.94
N ALA A 205 22.70 14.28 -7.02
CA ALA A 205 22.41 14.80 -5.68
C ALA A 205 23.40 14.28 -4.62
N GLY A 206 24.46 13.57 -5.01
CA GLY A 206 25.53 13.10 -4.12
C GLY A 206 25.38 11.67 -3.59
N ALA A 207 24.34 10.94 -4.00
CA ALA A 207 24.16 9.55 -3.61
C ALA A 207 25.13 8.60 -4.34
N VAL A 208 25.48 7.49 -3.70
CA VAL A 208 26.14 6.34 -4.34
C VAL A 208 25.06 5.33 -4.73
N VAL A 209 24.94 5.00 -6.01
CA VAL A 209 23.91 4.08 -6.54
C VAL A 209 24.57 2.81 -7.07
N GLU A 210 24.29 1.67 -6.45
CA GLU A 210 24.90 0.38 -6.79
C GLU A 210 23.84 -0.71 -6.90
N ASP A 211 24.06 -1.74 -7.73
CA ASP A 211 23.21 -2.92 -7.69
C ASP A 211 23.40 -3.70 -6.39
N MET A 212 22.29 -4.15 -5.82
CA MET A 212 22.26 -5.04 -4.66
C MET A 212 21.37 -6.26 -4.94
N SER A 213 21.44 -7.26 -4.06
CA SER A 213 20.64 -8.48 -4.20
C SER A 213 20.04 -8.88 -2.87
N VAL A 214 18.76 -9.24 -2.93
CA VAL A 214 18.03 -9.95 -1.89
C VAL A 214 17.29 -11.09 -2.60
N PRO A 215 17.89 -12.28 -2.73
CA PRO A 215 17.33 -13.37 -3.54
C PRO A 215 15.91 -13.80 -3.13
N LEU A 216 15.57 -13.68 -1.85
CA LEU A 216 14.22 -13.97 -1.35
C LEU A 216 13.14 -13.00 -1.83
N HIS A 217 13.49 -11.88 -2.48
CA HIS A 217 12.51 -10.90 -2.95
C HIS A 217 11.64 -11.46 -4.08
N TYR A 218 12.23 -12.06 -5.11
CA TYR A 218 11.49 -12.57 -6.26
C TYR A 218 11.97 -13.97 -6.66
N PRO A 219 11.05 -14.93 -6.90
CA PRO A 219 9.59 -14.83 -6.78
C PRO A 219 9.08 -15.05 -5.34
N ASP A 220 9.94 -15.48 -4.42
CA ASP A 220 9.54 -16.07 -3.13
C ASP A 220 8.71 -15.14 -2.23
N ALA A 221 9.02 -13.84 -2.13
CA ALA A 221 8.31 -12.95 -1.21
C ALA A 221 6.82 -12.83 -1.54
N SER A 222 6.46 -12.84 -2.83
CA SER A 222 5.07 -12.85 -3.28
C SER A 222 4.34 -14.14 -2.86
N HIS A 223 5.00 -15.29 -2.94
CA HIS A 223 4.44 -16.57 -2.48
C HIS A 223 4.25 -16.59 -0.96
N ILE A 224 5.23 -16.08 -0.22
CA ILE A 224 5.12 -15.91 1.24
C ILE A 224 3.93 -15.01 1.55
N TYR A 225 3.74 -13.92 0.80
CA TYR A 225 2.61 -13.01 0.99
C TYR A 225 1.27 -13.73 0.76
N SER A 226 1.13 -14.48 -0.32
CA SER A 226 -0.08 -15.25 -0.62
C SER A 226 -0.46 -16.22 0.48
N VAL A 227 0.53 -16.87 1.11
CA VAL A 227 0.32 -17.79 2.24
C VAL A 227 -0.09 -17.02 3.50
N VAL A 228 0.58 -15.91 3.82
CA VAL A 228 0.22 -15.09 5.00
C VAL A 228 -1.13 -14.41 4.80
N HIS A 229 -1.56 -14.16 3.55
CA HIS A 229 -2.88 -13.62 3.22
C HIS A 229 -4.04 -14.51 3.69
N GLU A 230 -3.80 -15.81 3.91
CA GLU A 230 -4.73 -16.77 4.55
C GLU A 230 -5.33 -16.23 5.85
N GLY A 231 -4.54 -15.48 6.65
CA GLY A 231 -5.00 -14.90 7.91
C GLY A 231 -6.15 -13.89 7.77
N SER A 232 -6.44 -13.41 6.55
CA SER A 232 -7.60 -12.56 6.28
C SER A 232 -8.92 -13.32 6.48
N LEU A 233 -8.91 -14.66 6.44
CA LEU A 233 -10.06 -15.49 6.79
C LEU A 233 -10.48 -15.28 8.25
N GLU A 234 -9.52 -15.26 9.17
CA GLU A 234 -9.80 -15.03 10.60
C GLU A 234 -10.34 -13.63 10.84
N THR A 235 -9.83 -12.63 10.12
CA THR A 235 -10.39 -11.29 10.14
C THR A 235 -11.86 -11.30 9.68
N MET A 236 -12.18 -11.99 8.57
CA MET A 236 -13.54 -12.09 8.04
C MET A 236 -14.48 -12.84 9.00
N LYS A 237 -14.09 -14.02 9.50
CA LYS A 237 -14.85 -14.79 10.51
C LYS A 237 -15.01 -14.02 11.82
N GLY A 238 -14.02 -13.20 12.15
CA GLY A 238 -13.97 -12.31 13.30
C GLY A 238 -14.71 -10.98 13.14
N ASN A 239 -15.51 -10.81 12.08
CA ASN A 239 -16.26 -9.59 11.78
C ASN A 239 -15.37 -8.34 11.74
N GLY A 240 -14.21 -8.46 11.09
CA GLY A 240 -13.25 -7.37 10.85
C GLY A 240 -12.11 -7.28 11.85
N LEU A 241 -12.30 -7.62 13.13
CA LEU A 241 -11.26 -7.45 14.15
C LEU A 241 -10.87 -8.75 14.86
N GLY A 242 -11.76 -9.74 14.86
CA GLY A 242 -11.54 -10.99 15.59
C GLY A 242 -11.51 -10.79 17.10
N VAL A 243 -10.92 -11.76 17.79
CA VAL A 243 -10.79 -11.81 19.25
C VAL A 243 -9.34 -12.12 19.61
N GLY A 244 -8.94 -11.85 20.86
CA GLY A 244 -7.63 -12.27 21.38
C GLY A 244 -6.49 -11.25 21.18
N TRP A 245 -6.81 -9.99 20.91
CA TRP A 245 -5.85 -8.88 20.84
C TRP A 245 -6.33 -7.71 21.71
N LYS A 246 -5.40 -6.83 22.13
CA LYS A 246 -5.69 -5.66 22.98
C LYS A 246 -6.16 -4.47 22.12
N GLY A 247 -6.53 -3.36 22.76
CA GLY A 247 -6.83 -2.09 22.06
C GLY A 247 -8.31 -1.80 21.89
N PHE A 248 -8.61 -0.75 21.12
CA PHE A 248 -9.96 -0.26 20.91
C PHE A 248 -10.74 -1.13 19.91
N HIS A 249 -11.96 -1.50 20.28
CA HIS A 249 -12.84 -2.35 19.49
C HIS A 249 -14.10 -1.56 19.08
N PRO A 250 -14.20 -1.09 17.83
CA PRO A 250 -15.36 -0.36 17.37
C PRO A 250 -16.59 -1.24 17.14
N THR A 251 -17.42 -1.35 18.17
CA THR A 251 -18.62 -2.20 18.18
C THR A 251 -19.59 -1.86 17.05
N SER A 252 -19.82 -0.57 16.76
CA SER A 252 -20.71 -0.15 15.66
C SER A 252 -20.24 -0.64 14.29
N MET A 253 -18.92 -0.72 14.07
CA MET A 253 -18.34 -1.24 12.83
C MET A 253 -18.48 -2.77 12.75
N ILE A 254 -18.22 -3.45 13.88
CA ILE A 254 -18.41 -4.89 14.01
C ILE A 254 -19.88 -5.26 13.71
N ASP A 255 -20.84 -4.53 14.28
CA ASP A 255 -22.27 -4.75 14.06
C ASP A 255 -22.68 -4.53 12.59
N ALA A 256 -22.11 -3.51 11.93
CA ALA A 256 -22.32 -3.27 10.52
C ALA A 256 -21.80 -4.43 9.65
N LEU A 257 -20.60 -4.92 9.94
CA LEU A 257 -20.02 -6.09 9.25
C LEU A 257 -20.85 -7.35 9.49
N ILE A 258 -21.27 -7.63 10.72
CA ILE A 258 -22.15 -8.76 11.07
C ILE A 258 -23.44 -8.69 10.24
N LYS A 259 -24.09 -7.53 10.24
CA LYS A 259 -25.32 -7.31 9.46
C LYS A 259 -25.07 -7.55 7.98
N GLY A 260 -24.01 -6.97 7.43
CA GLY A 260 -23.62 -7.11 6.03
C GLY A 260 -23.39 -8.56 5.64
N TYR A 261 -22.51 -9.27 6.35
CA TYR A 261 -22.22 -10.68 6.05
C TYR A 261 -23.45 -11.57 6.17
N ARG A 262 -24.35 -11.35 7.15
CA ARG A 262 -25.55 -12.18 7.34
C ARG A 262 -26.64 -11.91 6.30
N THR A 263 -26.82 -10.66 5.90
CA THR A 263 -27.95 -10.26 5.05
C THR A 263 -27.59 -10.12 3.57
N ARG A 264 -26.29 -9.97 3.26
CA ARG A 264 -25.77 -9.64 1.92
C ARG A 264 -24.55 -10.48 1.53
N ALA A 265 -24.38 -11.69 2.06
CA ALA A 265 -23.28 -12.59 1.68
C ALA A 265 -23.16 -12.78 0.15
N ASN A 266 -24.29 -12.83 -0.55
CA ASN A 266 -24.32 -12.96 -2.01
C ASN A 266 -23.77 -11.72 -2.74
N ASP A 267 -23.72 -10.56 -2.08
CA ASP A 267 -23.17 -9.32 -2.64
C ASP A 267 -21.66 -9.18 -2.39
N MET A 268 -21.00 -10.10 -1.67
CA MET A 268 -19.54 -10.07 -1.52
C MET A 268 -18.83 -10.18 -2.88
N PRO A 269 -17.70 -9.49 -3.06
CA PRO A 269 -17.00 -9.50 -4.33
C PRO A 269 -16.45 -10.90 -4.64
N PRO A 270 -16.35 -11.28 -5.93
CA PRO A 270 -15.74 -12.54 -6.34
C PRO A 270 -14.39 -12.82 -5.69
N THR A 271 -13.54 -11.81 -5.54
CA THR A 271 -12.21 -11.93 -4.92
C THR A 271 -12.30 -12.32 -3.44
N ALA A 272 -13.19 -11.69 -2.66
CA ALA A 272 -13.38 -12.04 -1.27
C ALA A 272 -13.99 -13.44 -1.11
N LYS A 273 -14.97 -13.82 -1.95
CA LYS A 273 -15.54 -15.18 -1.94
C LYS A 273 -14.49 -16.23 -2.31
N PHE A 274 -13.69 -15.98 -3.34
CA PHE A 274 -12.60 -16.86 -3.75
C PHE A 274 -11.59 -17.08 -2.61
N ASN A 275 -11.09 -15.99 -2.01
CA ASN A 275 -10.17 -16.07 -0.89
C ASN A 275 -10.80 -16.76 0.32
N TYR A 276 -12.05 -16.44 0.66
CA TYR A 276 -12.76 -17.07 1.77
C TYR A 276 -12.86 -18.59 1.58
N LEU A 277 -13.35 -19.05 0.42
CA LEU A 277 -13.50 -20.47 0.13
C LEU A 277 -12.16 -21.22 0.09
N LEU A 278 -11.15 -20.61 -0.54
CA LEU A 278 -9.81 -21.19 -0.62
C LEU A 278 -9.19 -21.35 0.78
N TYR A 279 -9.23 -20.30 1.59
CA TYR A 279 -8.62 -20.31 2.93
C TYR A 279 -9.42 -21.17 3.90
N ASP A 280 -10.75 -21.20 3.80
CA ASP A 280 -11.57 -22.10 4.61
C ASP A 280 -11.28 -23.57 4.28
N CYS A 281 -11.09 -23.89 2.99
CA CYS A 281 -10.65 -25.22 2.57
C CYS A 281 -9.25 -25.55 3.13
N ILE A 282 -8.29 -24.65 3.02
CA ILE A 282 -6.92 -24.86 3.53
C ILE A 282 -6.92 -25.07 5.05
N THR A 283 -7.54 -24.16 5.80
CA THR A 283 -7.60 -24.21 7.26
C THR A 283 -8.36 -25.44 7.77
N THR A 284 -9.43 -25.85 7.09
CA THR A 284 -10.18 -27.07 7.45
C THR A 284 -9.35 -28.34 7.26
N ASN A 285 -8.57 -28.43 6.18
CA ASN A 285 -7.82 -29.64 5.86
C ASN A 285 -6.42 -29.70 6.48
N TYR A 286 -5.79 -28.55 6.76
CA TYR A 286 -4.39 -28.46 7.17
C TYR A 286 -4.18 -27.63 8.44
N GLY A 287 -5.24 -27.09 9.03
CA GLY A 287 -5.17 -26.13 10.13
C GLY A 287 -4.41 -24.86 9.73
N ASN A 288 -3.99 -24.09 10.72
CA ASN A 288 -3.24 -22.84 10.50
C ASN A 288 -1.74 -23.06 10.20
N ARG A 289 -1.37 -24.26 9.72
CA ARG A 289 0.02 -24.66 9.53
C ARG A 289 0.70 -23.84 8.43
N PHE A 290 0.01 -23.57 7.32
CA PHE A 290 0.57 -22.82 6.21
C PHE A 290 0.73 -21.35 6.58
N TYR A 291 -0.30 -20.71 7.13
CA TYR A 291 -0.17 -19.40 7.75
C TYR A 291 1.03 -19.28 8.69
N ALA A 292 1.20 -20.21 9.64
CA ALA A 292 2.33 -20.20 10.58
C ALA A 292 3.70 -20.34 9.88
N LYS A 293 3.79 -21.17 8.83
CA LYS A 293 5.00 -21.26 8.00
C LYS A 293 5.28 -19.95 7.26
N GLY A 294 4.24 -19.33 6.67
CA GLY A 294 4.35 -18.03 6.01
C GLY A 294 4.86 -16.95 6.96
N GLN A 295 4.37 -16.91 8.20
CA GLN A 295 4.87 -15.99 9.23
C GLN A 295 6.34 -16.23 9.58
N ASN A 296 6.78 -17.49 9.69
CA ASN A 296 8.18 -17.81 9.91
C ASN A 296 9.08 -17.41 8.72
N LEU A 297 8.62 -17.61 7.49
CA LEU A 297 9.32 -17.17 6.29
C LEU A 297 9.36 -15.64 6.17
N SER A 298 8.30 -14.94 6.58
CA SER A 298 8.29 -13.47 6.65
C SER A 298 9.36 -12.93 7.59
N ARG A 299 9.65 -13.62 8.71
CA ARG A 299 10.78 -13.26 9.60
C ARG A 299 12.13 -13.40 8.88
N MET A 300 12.32 -14.45 8.09
CA MET A 300 13.54 -14.65 7.28
C MET A 300 13.67 -13.55 6.22
N LEU A 301 12.58 -13.23 5.53
CA LEU A 301 12.53 -12.14 4.55
C LEU A 301 12.84 -10.77 5.19
N THR A 302 12.30 -10.51 6.39
CA THR A 302 12.59 -9.30 7.16
C THR A 302 14.08 -9.22 7.50
N HIS A 303 14.67 -10.32 7.96
CA HIS A 303 16.11 -10.38 8.25
C HIS A 303 16.95 -10.11 7.00
N ALA A 304 16.56 -10.64 5.84
CA ALA A 304 17.28 -10.43 4.59
C ALA A 304 17.29 -8.96 4.14
N TYR A 305 16.15 -8.26 4.22
CA TYR A 305 16.12 -6.81 3.95
C TYR A 305 16.91 -6.00 4.97
N ASN A 306 16.81 -6.32 6.26
CA ASN A 306 17.59 -5.65 7.31
C ASN A 306 19.09 -5.82 7.08
N GLN A 307 19.54 -7.00 6.64
CA GLN A 307 20.93 -7.24 6.30
C GLN A 307 21.35 -6.37 5.09
N ALA A 308 20.48 -6.22 4.10
CA ALA A 308 20.75 -5.35 2.94
C ALA A 308 20.81 -3.86 3.35
N LEU A 309 19.84 -3.40 4.14
CA LEU A 309 19.74 -2.03 4.68
C LEU A 309 20.76 -1.69 5.78
N SER A 310 21.60 -2.66 6.19
CA SER A 310 22.80 -2.37 6.98
C SER A 310 23.97 -1.91 6.12
N ARG A 311 23.93 -2.17 4.81
CA ARG A 311 24.94 -1.75 3.83
C ARG A 311 24.48 -0.57 2.97
N TYR A 312 23.18 -0.41 2.79
CA TYR A 312 22.53 0.64 2.02
C TYR A 312 21.55 1.41 2.91
N ASP A 313 21.36 2.69 2.62
CA ASP A 313 20.39 3.51 3.35
C ASP A 313 18.97 3.30 2.83
N VAL A 314 18.82 3.09 1.52
CA VAL A 314 17.55 2.76 0.87
C VAL A 314 17.72 1.71 -0.22
N ILE A 315 16.62 1.00 -0.50
CA ILE A 315 16.46 0.09 -1.62
C ILE A 315 15.55 0.74 -2.66
N ILE A 316 15.90 0.66 -3.94
CA ILE A 316 15.10 1.16 -5.06
C ILE A 316 14.78 0.04 -6.06
N MET A 317 13.54 0.04 -6.54
CA MET A 317 13.01 -0.83 -7.59
C MET A 317 11.76 -0.20 -8.24
N PRO A 318 11.24 -0.71 -9.37
CA PRO A 318 9.94 -0.31 -9.89
C PRO A 318 8.83 -0.60 -8.87
N THR A 319 7.87 0.31 -8.72
CA THR A 319 6.72 0.07 -7.82
C THR A 319 5.85 -1.06 -8.38
N ILE A 320 5.58 -1.00 -9.68
CA ILE A 320 4.83 -2.01 -10.44
C ILE A 320 5.67 -2.30 -11.69
N PRO A 321 5.84 -3.57 -12.11
CA PRO A 321 6.73 -3.90 -13.22
C PRO A 321 6.14 -3.59 -14.61
N PHE A 322 4.94 -3.00 -14.69
CA PHE A 322 4.26 -2.63 -15.94
C PHE A 322 3.33 -1.43 -15.76
N LYS A 323 2.98 -0.78 -16.88
CA LYS A 323 2.08 0.37 -16.95
C LYS A 323 0.63 -0.01 -16.62
N ALA A 324 -0.21 0.99 -16.30
CA ALA A 324 -1.62 0.78 -15.99
C ALA A 324 -2.34 -0.08 -17.05
N THR A 325 -3.08 -1.11 -16.64
CA THR A 325 -3.77 -2.04 -17.53
C THR A 325 -5.14 -1.52 -17.95
N LYS A 326 -5.68 -2.02 -19.07
CA LYS A 326 -7.05 -1.68 -19.50
C LYS A 326 -8.06 -2.23 -18.51
N LEU A 327 -9.09 -1.44 -18.24
CA LEU A 327 -10.25 -1.89 -17.48
C LEU A 327 -10.96 -3.01 -18.24
N PRO A 328 -11.52 -4.00 -17.53
CA PRO A 328 -12.26 -5.07 -18.18
C PRO A 328 -13.58 -4.58 -18.77
N ASN A 329 -14.10 -5.33 -19.73
CA ASN A 329 -15.50 -5.20 -20.15
C ASN A 329 -16.44 -5.61 -18.99
N LYS A 330 -17.68 -5.14 -19.02
CA LYS A 330 -18.67 -5.46 -17.96
C LYS A 330 -18.99 -6.95 -17.83
N ASP A 331 -18.86 -7.71 -18.92
CA ASP A 331 -19.30 -9.11 -19.00
C ASP A 331 -18.16 -10.14 -18.85
N ILE A 332 -17.05 -9.76 -18.21
CA ILE A 332 -15.95 -10.71 -17.93
C ILE A 332 -16.38 -11.79 -16.93
N SER A 333 -15.80 -12.97 -17.05
CA SER A 333 -16.09 -14.08 -16.15
C SER A 333 -15.56 -13.84 -14.72
N THR A 334 -16.15 -14.51 -13.74
CA THR A 334 -15.67 -14.50 -12.33
C THR A 334 -14.19 -14.87 -12.21
N SER A 335 -13.73 -15.83 -13.03
CA SER A 335 -12.32 -16.25 -13.05
C SER A 335 -11.41 -15.12 -13.53
N GLU A 336 -11.82 -14.39 -14.58
CA GLU A 336 -11.09 -13.23 -15.08
C GLU A 336 -11.07 -12.08 -14.08
N ILE A 337 -12.20 -11.82 -13.38
CA ILE A 337 -12.26 -10.83 -12.29
C ILE A 337 -11.19 -11.16 -11.24
N CYS A 338 -11.18 -12.40 -10.73
CA CYS A 338 -10.22 -12.81 -9.72
C CYS A 338 -8.77 -12.73 -10.23
N LYS A 339 -8.51 -13.16 -11.46
CA LYS A 339 -7.17 -13.13 -12.05
C LYS A 339 -6.63 -11.69 -12.18
N MET A 340 -7.48 -10.75 -12.61
CA MET A 340 -7.08 -9.35 -12.76
C MET A 340 -6.94 -8.65 -11.40
N ALA A 341 -7.95 -8.77 -10.54
CA ALA A 341 -7.98 -8.07 -9.25
C ALA A 341 -6.95 -8.59 -8.24
N LEU A 342 -6.58 -9.88 -8.31
CA LEU A 342 -5.58 -10.52 -7.45
C LEU A 342 -4.25 -10.79 -8.19
N ASN A 343 -3.90 -9.94 -9.16
CA ASN A 343 -2.69 -10.13 -9.97
C ASN A 343 -1.40 -9.98 -9.13
N PHE A 344 -0.82 -11.10 -8.70
CA PHE A 344 0.42 -11.10 -7.94
C PHE A 344 1.65 -10.59 -8.71
N GLY A 345 1.62 -10.62 -10.05
CA GLY A 345 2.65 -9.96 -10.86
C GLY A 345 2.66 -8.45 -10.68
N GLN A 346 1.49 -7.84 -10.46
CA GLN A 346 1.36 -6.41 -10.13
C GLN A 346 1.88 -6.09 -8.72
N MET A 347 1.66 -7.02 -7.78
CA MET A 347 1.96 -6.83 -6.35
C MET A 347 3.37 -7.30 -5.95
N SER A 348 4.12 -7.92 -6.87
CA SER A 348 5.36 -8.65 -6.60
C SER A 348 6.40 -7.82 -5.84
N ASN A 349 6.60 -6.57 -6.25
CA ASN A 349 7.56 -5.68 -5.60
C ASN A 349 6.99 -5.04 -4.33
N VAL A 350 5.68 -4.76 -4.27
CA VAL A 350 5.07 -3.97 -3.19
C VAL A 350 4.68 -4.79 -1.95
N CYS A 351 4.07 -5.97 -2.13
CA CYS A 351 3.56 -6.79 -1.03
C CYS A 351 4.62 -7.31 -0.04
N PRO A 352 5.90 -7.54 -0.42
CA PRO A 352 6.95 -7.94 0.53
C PRO A 352 7.13 -6.93 1.68
N PHE A 353 6.90 -5.64 1.41
CA PHE A 353 7.07 -4.58 2.40
C PHE A 353 5.87 -4.43 3.34
N ASN A 354 4.72 -5.03 3.02
CA ASN A 354 3.62 -5.20 3.97
C ASN A 354 3.88 -6.33 4.96
N LEU A 355 4.52 -7.42 4.48
CA LEU A 355 4.91 -8.53 5.35
C LEU A 355 5.99 -8.13 6.35
N THR A 356 6.99 -7.42 5.85
CA THR A 356 8.18 -7.10 6.64
C THR A 356 8.03 -5.80 7.42
N GLY A 357 7.09 -4.93 7.03
CA GLY A 357 6.74 -3.70 7.75
C GLY A 357 7.66 -2.51 7.49
N HIS A 358 8.67 -2.64 6.61
CA HIS A 358 9.55 -1.54 6.21
C HIS A 358 8.75 -0.40 5.57
N PRO A 359 9.13 0.87 5.76
CA PRO A 359 8.51 1.98 5.07
C PRO A 359 8.84 1.92 3.57
N ALA A 360 7.83 2.16 2.73
CA ALA A 360 7.96 2.09 1.28
C ALA A 360 7.15 3.22 0.64
N LEU A 361 7.81 4.04 -0.18
CA LEU A 361 7.22 5.18 -0.88
C LEU A 361 7.25 4.93 -2.39
N SER A 362 6.15 5.20 -3.08
CA SER A 362 6.11 5.28 -4.53
C SER A 362 6.10 6.75 -4.98
N ILE A 363 6.92 7.07 -5.96
CA ILE A 363 7.03 8.39 -6.58
C ILE A 363 7.07 8.26 -8.11
N ASN A 364 6.43 9.19 -8.82
CA ASN A 364 6.46 9.22 -10.28
C ASN A 364 7.89 9.39 -10.81
N ALA A 365 8.40 8.36 -11.49
CA ALA A 365 9.71 8.32 -12.12
C ALA A 365 9.70 8.93 -13.54
N GLY A 366 8.51 9.13 -14.11
CA GLY A 366 8.32 9.64 -15.46
C GLY A 366 7.21 8.91 -16.18
N PHE A 367 7.15 9.10 -17.50
CA PHE A 367 6.11 8.54 -18.35
C PHE A 367 6.71 7.59 -19.37
N SER A 368 6.04 6.47 -19.58
CA SER A 368 6.25 5.65 -20.77
C SER A 368 4.92 5.48 -21.52
N GLN A 369 4.95 5.74 -22.83
CA GLN A 369 3.76 5.70 -23.70
C GLN A 369 2.59 6.54 -23.16
N GLY A 370 2.88 7.68 -22.52
CA GLY A 370 1.88 8.57 -21.94
C GLY A 370 1.29 8.10 -20.60
N LEU A 371 1.79 7.01 -20.01
CA LEU A 371 1.35 6.50 -18.71
C LEU A 371 2.44 6.70 -17.65
N PRO A 372 2.07 7.09 -16.41
CA PRO A 372 3.03 7.21 -15.32
C PRO A 372 3.69 5.88 -14.95
N VAL A 373 4.95 5.97 -14.51
CA VAL A 373 5.74 4.85 -13.99
C VAL A 373 6.25 5.21 -12.61
N GLY A 374 5.96 4.38 -11.61
CA GLY A 374 6.38 4.61 -10.23
C GLY A 374 7.73 3.99 -9.90
N MET A 375 8.64 4.75 -9.30
CA MET A 375 9.83 4.25 -8.60
C MET A 375 9.51 4.08 -7.12
N MET A 376 9.81 2.92 -6.56
CA MET A 376 9.63 2.65 -5.14
C MET A 376 10.95 2.80 -4.39
N ILE A 377 10.89 3.48 -3.25
CA ILE A 377 12.01 3.71 -2.34
C ILE A 377 11.64 3.09 -1.00
N VAL A 378 12.50 2.21 -0.48
CA VAL A 378 12.26 1.45 0.75
C VAL A 378 13.40 1.70 1.73
N GLY A 379 13.06 1.96 2.99
CA GLY A 379 14.02 2.26 4.06
C GLY A 379 13.98 1.26 5.21
N ARG A 380 14.71 1.57 6.27
CA ARG A 380 14.71 0.81 7.54
C ARG A 380 13.43 1.10 8.32
N HIS A 381 13.02 0.18 9.19
CA HIS A 381 11.92 0.44 10.13
C HIS A 381 12.14 1.72 10.92
N PHE A 382 11.13 2.57 10.94
CA PHE A 382 11.09 3.88 11.60
C PHE A 382 12.11 4.89 11.07
N ASP A 383 12.71 4.62 9.91
CA ASP A 383 13.56 5.55 9.15
C ASP A 383 12.82 6.08 7.90
N ASP A 384 11.52 6.33 8.06
CA ASP A 384 10.66 6.94 7.03
C ASP A 384 11.23 8.30 6.55
N ALA A 385 11.97 9.00 7.42
CA ALA A 385 12.62 10.25 7.10
C ALA A 385 13.67 10.11 5.99
N THR A 386 14.50 9.05 6.02
CA THR A 386 15.48 8.81 4.96
C THR A 386 14.79 8.48 3.63
N VAL A 387 13.69 7.72 3.67
CA VAL A 387 12.86 7.44 2.48
C VAL A 387 12.33 8.73 1.86
N LEU A 388 11.75 9.61 2.68
CA LEU A 388 11.23 10.91 2.25
C LEU A 388 12.35 11.82 1.73
N LYS A 389 13.51 11.85 2.40
CA LYS A 389 14.67 12.63 1.98
C LYS A 389 15.14 12.23 0.57
N VAL A 390 15.28 10.93 0.30
CA VAL A 390 15.69 10.44 -1.03
C VAL A 390 14.60 10.73 -2.07
N ALA A 391 13.33 10.53 -1.72
CA ALA A 391 12.22 10.84 -2.60
C ALA A 391 12.17 12.34 -2.98
N HIS A 392 12.39 13.23 -2.01
CA HIS A 392 12.38 14.67 -2.23
C HIS A 392 13.58 15.13 -3.07
N ALA A 393 14.77 14.59 -2.82
CA ALA A 393 15.93 14.84 -3.66
C ALA A 393 15.67 14.40 -5.10
N PHE A 394 15.06 13.23 -5.30
CA PHE A 394 14.63 12.78 -6.62
C PHE A 394 13.62 13.73 -7.26
N GLU A 395 12.59 14.14 -6.52
CA GLU A 395 11.56 15.08 -6.98
C GLU A 395 12.15 16.42 -7.47
N ASN A 396 13.19 16.92 -6.81
CA ASN A 396 13.85 18.17 -7.19
C ASN A 396 14.72 18.07 -8.45
N ILE A 397 15.24 16.87 -8.75
CA ILE A 397 16.14 16.66 -9.89
C ILE A 397 15.47 15.99 -11.08
N ARG A 398 14.29 15.38 -10.91
CA ARG A 398 13.53 14.77 -12.01
C ARG A 398 13.00 15.85 -12.96
N ASP A 399 12.63 15.45 -14.17
CA ASP A 399 12.20 16.42 -15.18
C ASP A 399 10.91 17.11 -14.75
N SER A 400 10.84 18.44 -14.89
CA SER A 400 9.69 19.26 -14.47
C SER A 400 8.40 19.02 -15.28
N LYS A 401 8.48 18.19 -16.33
CA LYS A 401 7.33 17.76 -17.15
C LYS A 401 6.63 16.51 -16.59
N ILE A 402 7.06 16.02 -15.42
CA ILE A 402 6.56 14.82 -14.73
C ILE A 402 5.47 15.18 -13.73
#